data_AF-A0A971RLY4-F1
#
_entry.id   AF-A0A971RLY4-F1
#
_cell.length_a   1.000
_cell.length_b   1.000
_cell.length_c   1.000
_cell.angle_alpha   90.00
_cell.angle_beta   90.00
_cell.angle_gamma   90.00
#
_symmetry.space_group_name_H-M   'P 1'
#
loop_
_entity.id
_entity.type
_entity.pdbx_description
1 polymer ?
#
loop_
_entity_poly.entity_id
_entity_poly.type
_entity_poly.pdbx_seq_one_letter_code
_entity_poly.pdbx_strand_id
1 'polypeptide(L)'
;MNSSLEKLQGVGKMKKLNITWDGVKDTTGYLFSFAKVLVAALKNSPYREYAEDVIAASGFAFRMWAAADLCPSATSVWEFKQQKPWVESAGIACAYIERLWGDDEVVEERRLAALAMIKESIDRGIPAISWDIGIPEWGLITGYDEKAEKLATLSITGAEEEMAYAQLGKREIPILSVLTITGTTGKAQEEIIAGSLKLVKNHLLGGEWCENAQGLAAYPVLIKHIAGDFNPELSWNIEYYLGTYAALKWYAWTYLEKYCLTRLAELYKTIYESWQRAFELKKTTDISVAGNRRAIAELLKKAEDCEKAAVELM
;
A
#
# COMPACT_ATOMS: atom_id res chain seq x y z
N MET A 1 -29.70 33.87 -43.92
CA MET A 1 -29.71 32.39 -44.06
C MET A 1 -28.30 31.90 -43.78
N ASN A 2 -28.17 31.04 -42.76
CA ASN A 2 -27.00 30.26 -42.33
C ASN A 2 -25.71 31.03 -42.00
N SER A 3 -25.00 30.78 -40.90
CA SER A 3 -25.10 29.83 -39.79
C SER A 3 -23.81 30.11 -38.99
N SER A 4 -23.83 30.69 -37.80
CA SER A 4 -24.14 29.99 -36.55
C SER A 4 -23.38 28.66 -36.36
N LEU A 5 -22.14 28.54 -36.84
CA LEU A 5 -21.30 27.34 -36.65
C LEU A 5 -19.86 27.60 -36.18
N GLU A 6 -19.59 28.76 -35.57
CA GLU A 6 -18.32 29.01 -34.84
C GLU A 6 -18.47 28.94 -33.31
N LYS A 7 -19.62 28.48 -32.81
CA LYS A 7 -19.82 28.15 -31.40
C LYS A 7 -20.10 26.66 -31.27
N LEU A 8 -19.05 25.84 -31.23
CA LEU A 8 -19.01 24.50 -30.61
C LEU A 8 -17.70 23.82 -31.02
N GLN A 9 -16.64 23.99 -30.22
CA GLN A 9 -15.61 22.96 -29.95
C GLN A 9 -14.50 23.52 -29.04
N GLY A 10 -14.89 24.08 -27.89
CA GLY A 10 -14.08 23.90 -26.70
C GLY A 10 -14.37 22.50 -26.17
N VAL A 11 -13.61 21.50 -26.59
CA VAL A 11 -13.54 20.24 -25.83
C VAL A 11 -13.01 20.67 -24.45
N GLY A 12 -13.85 20.56 -23.42
CA GLY A 12 -13.42 20.87 -22.05
C GLY A 12 -12.18 20.03 -21.78
N LYS A 13 -11.03 20.67 -21.63
CA LYS A 13 -9.77 19.95 -21.45
C LYS A 13 -9.83 19.23 -20.11
N MET A 14 -9.63 17.92 -20.11
CA MET A 14 -9.51 17.12 -18.90
C MET A 14 -8.60 17.82 -17.88
N LYS A 15 -9.09 17.97 -16.65
CA LYS A 15 -8.27 18.43 -15.53
C LYS A 15 -7.45 17.25 -15.06
N LYS A 16 -6.13 17.30 -15.25
CA LYS A 16 -5.21 16.21 -14.95
C LYS A 16 -3.97 16.72 -14.21
N LEU A 17 -3.64 16.05 -13.12
CA LEU A 17 -2.41 16.23 -12.36
C LEU A 17 -1.29 15.44 -13.05
N ASN A 18 -0.10 16.01 -13.10
CA ASN A 18 1.08 15.32 -13.60
C ASN A 18 1.74 14.55 -12.44
N ILE A 19 1.40 13.26 -12.32
CA ILE A 19 1.88 12.39 -11.23
C ILE A 19 2.68 11.25 -11.86
N THR A 20 3.88 11.00 -11.35
CA THR A 20 4.70 9.83 -11.72
C THR A 20 5.07 9.05 -10.46
N TRP A 21 5.64 7.86 -10.64
CA TRP A 21 6.20 7.07 -9.55
C TRP A 21 7.59 7.56 -9.10
N ASP A 22 8.11 8.63 -9.71
CA ASP A 22 9.45 9.13 -9.42
C ASP A 22 9.57 9.58 -7.97
N GLY A 23 10.68 9.19 -7.35
CA GLY A 23 10.96 9.48 -5.95
C GLY A 23 10.20 8.61 -4.96
N VAL A 24 9.32 7.69 -5.37
CA VAL A 24 8.83 6.64 -4.47
C VAL A 24 9.92 5.58 -4.31
N LYS A 25 10.35 5.33 -3.07
CA LYS A 25 11.39 4.35 -2.79
C LYS A 25 10.81 2.95 -2.84
N ASP A 26 11.31 2.13 -3.75
CA ASP A 26 10.99 0.71 -3.84
C ASP A 26 12.30 -0.06 -4.01
N THR A 27 12.74 -0.78 -2.96
CA THR A 27 14.04 -1.45 -2.94
C THR A 27 14.05 -2.76 -3.72
N THR A 28 12.88 -3.30 -4.05
CA THR A 28 12.73 -4.63 -4.65
C THR A 28 11.95 -4.62 -5.96
N GLY A 29 11.21 -3.54 -6.25
CA GLY A 29 10.24 -3.46 -7.35
C GLY A 29 8.88 -4.08 -7.00
N TYR A 30 8.68 -4.49 -5.75
CA TYR A 30 7.49 -5.17 -5.24
C TYR A 30 6.81 -4.40 -4.10
N LEU A 31 7.07 -3.11 -3.92
CA LEU A 31 6.43 -2.36 -2.84
C LEU A 31 4.90 -2.49 -2.92
N PHE A 32 4.31 -2.85 -1.78
CA PHE A 32 2.87 -3.01 -1.63
C PHE A 32 2.11 -1.82 -2.24
N SER A 33 1.12 -2.12 -3.09
CA SER A 33 0.51 -1.13 -3.98
C SER A 33 -0.11 0.05 -3.23
N PHE A 34 -0.82 -0.20 -2.12
CA PHE A 34 -1.38 0.89 -1.30
C PHE A 34 -0.29 1.82 -0.75
N ALA A 35 0.82 1.24 -0.27
CA ALA A 35 1.92 2.02 0.27
C ALA A 35 2.51 2.93 -0.83
N LYS A 36 2.76 2.36 -2.00
CA LYS A 36 3.30 3.09 -3.15
C LYS A 36 2.39 4.25 -3.60
N VAL A 37 1.08 4.02 -3.72
CA VAL A 37 0.13 5.08 -4.11
C VAL A 37 -0.03 6.14 -3.03
N LEU A 38 0.02 5.77 -1.75
CA LEU A 38 -0.09 6.71 -0.64
C LEU A 38 1.12 7.64 -0.57
N VAL A 39 2.33 7.09 -0.69
CA VAL A 39 3.57 7.89 -0.79
C VAL A 39 3.49 8.82 -2.00
N ALA A 40 3.11 8.32 -3.18
CA ALA A 40 3.03 9.13 -4.39
C ALA A 40 2.02 10.27 -4.26
N ALA A 41 0.84 10.00 -3.67
CA ALA A 41 -0.18 11.02 -3.43
C ALA A 41 0.32 12.13 -2.49
N LEU A 42 1.01 11.76 -1.40
CA LEU A 42 1.58 12.74 -0.47
C LEU A 42 2.74 13.50 -1.08
N LYS A 43 3.69 12.85 -1.78
CA LYS A 43 4.85 13.50 -2.42
C LYS A 43 4.43 14.59 -3.41
N ASN A 44 3.32 14.37 -4.11
CA ASN A 44 2.77 15.30 -5.09
C ASN A 44 1.71 16.25 -4.49
N SER A 45 1.68 16.40 -3.17
CA SER A 45 0.74 17.28 -2.46
C SER A 45 1.48 18.35 -1.64
N PRO A 46 0.75 19.28 -1.01
CA PRO A 46 1.31 20.18 0.01
C PRO A 46 1.90 19.47 1.24
N TYR A 47 1.63 18.17 1.43
CA TYR A 47 2.02 17.37 2.62
C TYR A 47 3.18 16.41 2.34
N ARG A 48 4.06 16.76 1.40
CA ARG A 48 5.15 15.90 0.90
C ARG A 48 6.13 15.45 1.98
N GLU A 49 6.27 16.21 3.06
CA GLU A 49 7.13 15.93 4.20
C GLU A 49 6.72 14.68 4.99
N TYR A 50 5.44 14.28 4.90
CA TYR A 50 4.91 13.07 5.52
C TYR A 50 5.06 11.83 4.64
N ALA A 51 5.43 12.00 3.36
CA ALA A 51 5.23 10.96 2.35
C ALA A 51 6.02 9.67 2.61
N GLU A 52 7.20 9.76 3.23
CA GLU A 52 7.98 8.56 3.59
C GLU A 52 7.55 7.98 4.94
N ASP A 53 7.25 8.85 5.91
CA ASP A 53 6.88 8.45 7.26
C ASP A 53 5.52 7.76 7.31
N VAL A 54 4.59 8.16 6.42
CA VAL A 54 3.20 7.69 6.44
C VAL A 54 3.10 6.16 6.42
N ILE A 55 4.01 5.47 5.74
CA ILE A 55 3.97 4.00 5.62
C ILE A 55 4.31 3.33 6.95
N ALA A 56 5.28 3.86 7.69
CA ALA A 56 5.62 3.36 9.01
C ALA A 56 4.63 3.83 10.08
N ALA A 57 4.27 5.11 10.06
CA ALA A 57 3.43 5.71 11.08
C ALA A 57 1.98 5.19 11.07
N SER A 58 1.47 4.77 9.90
CA SER A 58 0.18 4.09 9.76
C SER A 58 0.23 2.58 10.08
N GLY A 59 1.40 2.04 10.42
CA GLY A 59 1.59 0.62 10.69
C GLY A 59 1.81 -0.27 9.45
N PHE A 60 1.59 0.22 8.22
CA PHE A 60 1.72 -0.61 7.01
C PHE A 60 3.11 -1.22 6.82
N ALA A 61 4.18 -0.50 7.17
CA ALA A 61 5.56 -0.99 7.07
C ALA A 61 5.82 -2.27 7.91
N PHE A 62 4.95 -2.54 8.87
CA PHE A 62 5.10 -3.61 9.87
C PHE A 62 4.14 -4.77 9.63
N ARG A 63 3.12 -4.59 8.79
CA ARG A 63 2.13 -5.62 8.50
C ARG A 63 2.73 -6.72 7.64
N MET A 64 2.33 -7.95 7.93
CA MET A 64 2.77 -9.15 7.21
C MET A 64 1.72 -10.25 7.33
N TRP A 65 1.46 -10.96 6.24
CA TRP A 65 0.62 -12.16 6.21
C TRP A 65 1.32 -13.26 5.43
N ALA A 66 0.88 -14.49 5.62
CA ALA A 66 1.25 -15.62 4.80
C ALA A 66 0.05 -16.55 4.65
N ALA A 67 -0.45 -16.67 3.42
CA ALA A 67 -1.44 -17.70 3.12
C ALA A 67 -0.81 -19.09 3.22
N ALA A 68 -1.63 -20.06 3.64
CA ALA A 68 -1.19 -21.44 3.81
C ALA A 68 -0.67 -22.07 2.50
N ASP A 69 -1.13 -21.58 1.35
CA ASP A 69 -0.76 -22.00 0.00
C ASP A 69 0.18 -21.00 -0.73
N LEU A 70 0.65 -19.96 -0.02
CA LEU A 70 1.36 -18.81 -0.59
C LEU A 70 0.61 -18.09 -1.72
N CYS A 71 -0.73 -18.05 -1.70
CA CYS A 71 -1.47 -17.22 -2.63
C CYS A 71 -1.01 -15.75 -2.52
N PRO A 72 -0.55 -15.10 -3.60
CA PRO A 72 -0.02 -13.73 -3.55
C PRO A 72 -1.05 -12.69 -3.08
N SER A 73 -2.34 -12.94 -3.32
CA SER A 73 -3.42 -12.03 -2.91
C SER A 73 -3.50 -11.85 -1.39
N ALA A 74 -2.88 -12.73 -0.59
CA ALA A 74 -2.82 -12.58 0.85
C ALA A 74 -2.12 -11.28 1.28
N THR A 75 -1.16 -10.78 0.48
CA THR A 75 -0.49 -9.49 0.76
C THR A 75 -1.42 -8.30 0.58
N SER A 76 -2.56 -8.51 -0.08
CA SER A 76 -3.58 -7.51 -0.38
C SER A 76 -4.84 -7.72 0.47
N VAL A 77 -4.81 -8.61 1.47
CA VAL A 77 -5.90 -8.76 2.45
C VAL A 77 -6.00 -7.47 3.28
N TRP A 78 -7.22 -6.96 3.36
CA TRP A 78 -7.44 -5.58 3.78
C TRP A 78 -8.72 -5.42 4.60
N GLU A 79 -8.59 -4.86 5.80
CA GLU A 79 -9.74 -4.38 6.57
C GLU A 79 -10.08 -2.96 6.11
N PHE A 80 -10.87 -2.84 5.03
CA PHE A 80 -11.20 -1.57 4.35
C PHE A 80 -11.62 -0.45 5.31
N LYS A 81 -12.42 -0.76 6.34
CA LYS A 81 -12.87 0.21 7.35
C LYS A 81 -11.75 0.83 8.18
N GLN A 82 -10.61 0.15 8.32
CA GLN A 82 -9.48 0.65 9.11
C GLN A 82 -8.53 1.53 8.30
N GLN A 83 -8.68 1.59 6.98
CA GLN A 83 -7.81 2.38 6.11
C GLN A 83 -7.74 3.85 6.53
N LYS A 84 -8.88 4.48 6.79
CA LYS A 84 -8.93 5.86 7.27
C LYS A 84 -8.29 6.01 8.66
N PRO A 85 -8.70 5.26 9.70
CA PRO A 85 -8.05 5.28 11.01
C PRO A 85 -6.52 5.09 10.97
N TRP A 86 -6.02 4.18 10.13
CA TRP A 86 -4.58 3.93 9.99
C TRP A 86 -3.85 5.08 9.29
N VAL A 87 -4.42 5.67 8.24
CA VAL A 87 -3.80 6.86 7.61
C VAL A 87 -3.84 8.06 8.58
N GLU A 88 -4.91 8.21 9.35
CA GLU A 88 -5.05 9.29 10.35
C GLU A 88 -4.20 9.11 11.61
N SER A 89 -3.76 7.89 11.91
CA SER A 89 -2.77 7.65 12.97
C SER A 89 -1.40 8.23 12.58
N ALA A 90 -1.09 8.28 11.28
CA ALA A 90 0.15 8.83 10.73
C ALA A 90 0.21 10.38 10.69
N GLY A 91 -0.78 11.07 11.28
CA GLY A 91 -0.84 12.52 11.30
C GLY A 91 -1.52 13.15 10.08
N ILE A 92 -1.96 12.36 9.09
CA ILE A 92 -2.61 12.82 7.87
C ILE A 92 -4.13 12.79 8.00
N ALA A 93 -4.82 13.90 7.75
CA ALA A 93 -6.27 13.90 7.65
C ALA A 93 -6.70 13.41 6.27
N CYS A 94 -7.71 12.55 6.22
CA CYS A 94 -8.24 12.03 4.95
C CYS A 94 -9.76 11.89 4.95
N ALA A 95 -10.36 11.89 3.77
CA ALA A 95 -11.73 11.44 3.56
C ALA A 95 -11.71 10.05 2.93
N TYR A 96 -12.73 9.25 3.22
CA TYR A 96 -12.81 7.86 2.81
C TYR A 96 -14.25 7.47 2.51
N ILE A 97 -14.46 6.84 1.35
CA ILE A 97 -15.75 6.29 0.94
C ILE A 97 -15.51 4.86 0.50
N GLU A 98 -16.32 3.96 1.05
CA GLU A 98 -16.31 2.55 0.67
C GLU A 98 -17.71 2.01 0.37
N ARG A 99 -17.72 0.89 -0.35
CA ARG A 99 -18.84 -0.03 -0.49
C ARG A 99 -18.27 -1.42 -0.77
N LEU A 100 -18.65 -2.40 0.04
CA LEU A 100 -18.12 -3.76 -0.02
C LEU A 100 -19.12 -4.70 -0.72
N TRP A 101 -18.80 -5.99 -0.77
CA TRP A 101 -19.74 -7.00 -1.27
C TRP A 101 -21.01 -7.07 -0.41
N GLY A 102 -22.17 -7.23 -1.05
CA GLY A 102 -23.47 -7.33 -0.37
C GLY A 102 -24.16 -6.00 -0.08
N ASP A 103 -23.52 -4.88 -0.39
CA ASP A 103 -24.06 -3.52 -0.20
C ASP A 103 -24.71 -2.96 -1.49
N ASP A 104 -25.51 -3.78 -2.18
CA ASP A 104 -26.03 -3.45 -3.52
C ASP A 104 -26.94 -2.21 -3.54
N GLU A 105 -27.66 -1.97 -2.43
CA GLU A 105 -28.63 -0.88 -2.27
C GLU A 105 -27.98 0.52 -2.28
N VAL A 106 -26.69 0.62 -1.94
CA VAL A 106 -25.97 1.91 -1.82
C VAL A 106 -24.95 2.13 -2.95
N VAL A 107 -24.94 1.26 -3.96
CA VAL A 107 -23.94 1.29 -5.05
C VAL A 107 -23.88 2.64 -5.75
N GLU A 108 -25.04 3.19 -6.13
CA GLU A 108 -25.09 4.46 -6.87
C GLU A 108 -24.79 5.66 -5.99
N GLU A 109 -25.39 5.71 -4.80
CA GLU A 109 -25.15 6.75 -3.79
C GLU A 109 -23.65 6.88 -3.47
N ARG A 110 -23.00 5.75 -3.15
CA ARG A 110 -21.58 5.72 -2.78
C ARG A 110 -20.67 6.08 -3.95
N ARG A 111 -21.01 5.65 -5.17
CA ARG A 111 -20.25 6.01 -6.38
C ARG A 111 -20.31 7.51 -6.65
N LEU A 112 -21.48 8.13 -6.56
CA LEU A 112 -21.65 9.58 -6.75
C LEU A 112 -20.92 10.37 -5.66
N ALA A 113 -21.01 9.93 -4.40
CA ALA A 113 -20.27 10.53 -3.30
C ALA A 113 -18.75 10.44 -3.50
N ALA A 114 -18.25 9.27 -3.94
CA ALA A 114 -16.83 9.09 -4.24
C ALA A 114 -16.37 9.97 -5.41
N LEU A 115 -17.17 10.11 -6.47
CA LEU A 115 -16.88 11.01 -7.58
C LEU A 115 -16.76 12.47 -7.13
N ALA A 116 -17.68 12.93 -6.28
CA ALA A 116 -17.61 14.27 -5.72
C ALA A 116 -16.32 14.47 -4.89
N MET A 117 -15.99 13.51 -4.02
CA MET A 117 -14.78 13.53 -3.20
C MET A 117 -13.49 13.53 -4.05
N ILE A 118 -13.46 12.73 -5.13
CA ILE A 118 -12.34 12.70 -6.08
C ILE A 118 -12.16 14.06 -6.75
N LYS A 119 -13.24 14.63 -7.31
CA LYS A 119 -13.19 15.93 -8.00
C LYS A 119 -12.66 17.02 -7.08
N GLU A 120 -13.16 17.08 -5.85
CA GLU A 120 -12.70 18.02 -4.83
C GLU A 120 -11.20 17.87 -4.52
N SER A 121 -10.70 16.63 -4.40
CA SER A 121 -9.27 16.36 -4.18
C SER A 121 -8.41 16.80 -5.37
N ILE A 122 -8.84 16.48 -6.59
CA ILE A 122 -8.16 16.92 -7.82
C ILE A 122 -8.18 18.44 -7.93
N ASP A 123 -9.25 19.09 -7.48
CA ASP A 123 -9.35 20.54 -7.48
C ASP A 123 -8.35 21.21 -6.54
N ARG A 124 -7.98 20.54 -5.43
CA ARG A 124 -6.89 20.93 -4.54
C ARG A 124 -5.49 20.53 -5.04
N GLY A 125 -5.40 19.86 -6.19
CA GLY A 125 -4.11 19.41 -6.74
C GLY A 125 -3.59 18.10 -6.15
N ILE A 126 -4.44 17.28 -5.53
CA ILE A 126 -4.05 16.04 -4.85
C ILE A 126 -4.75 14.84 -5.51
N PRO A 127 -4.02 13.80 -5.98
CA PRO A 127 -4.65 12.63 -6.57
C PRO A 127 -5.45 11.84 -5.52
N ALA A 128 -6.51 11.18 -5.95
CA ALA A 128 -7.27 10.25 -5.10
C ALA A 128 -6.67 8.85 -5.21
N ILE A 129 -6.69 8.10 -4.11
CA ILE A 129 -6.27 6.70 -4.05
C ILE A 129 -7.51 5.84 -4.21
N SER A 130 -7.48 4.85 -5.11
CA SER A 130 -8.60 3.96 -5.36
C SER A 130 -8.16 2.51 -5.52
N TRP A 131 -9.00 1.58 -5.07
CA TRP A 131 -8.89 0.16 -5.37
C TRP A 131 -9.27 -0.14 -6.82
N ASP A 132 -8.71 -1.24 -7.36
CA ASP A 132 -8.99 -1.81 -8.68
C ASP A 132 -8.70 -0.84 -9.84
N ILE A 133 -7.45 -0.36 -9.90
CA ILE A 133 -6.99 0.57 -10.93
C ILE A 133 -5.96 -0.11 -11.83
N GLY A 134 -6.40 -0.47 -13.04
CA GLY A 134 -5.60 -1.15 -14.07
C GLY A 134 -5.50 -2.67 -13.85
N ILE A 135 -5.25 -3.09 -12.62
CA ILE A 135 -5.32 -4.48 -12.14
C ILE A 135 -6.04 -4.48 -10.76
N PRO A 136 -6.41 -5.64 -10.19
CA PRO A 136 -6.96 -5.77 -8.83
C PRO A 136 -6.01 -5.35 -7.68
N GLU A 137 -5.46 -4.15 -7.78
CA GLU A 137 -4.52 -3.50 -6.88
C GLU A 137 -4.90 -2.02 -6.72
N TRP A 138 -4.24 -1.35 -5.78
CA TRP A 138 -4.39 0.09 -5.59
C TRP A 138 -3.72 0.88 -6.73
N GLY A 139 -4.37 1.98 -7.13
CA GLY A 139 -3.81 2.98 -8.02
C GLY A 139 -4.28 4.39 -7.69
N LEU A 140 -3.94 5.33 -8.56
CA LEU A 140 -4.31 6.73 -8.42
C LEU A 140 -5.35 7.13 -9.46
N ILE A 141 -6.27 7.98 -9.03
CA ILE A 141 -7.08 8.80 -9.92
C ILE A 141 -6.44 10.19 -9.93
N THR A 142 -5.97 10.61 -11.09
CA THR A 142 -5.12 11.80 -11.27
C THR A 142 -5.83 12.92 -11.98
N GLY A 143 -7.09 12.73 -12.39
CA GLY A 143 -7.82 13.76 -13.11
C GLY A 143 -9.27 13.38 -13.38
N TYR A 144 -10.02 14.34 -13.90
CA TYR A 144 -11.39 14.15 -14.34
C TYR A 144 -11.75 15.03 -15.54
N ASP A 145 -12.70 14.56 -16.34
CA ASP A 145 -13.38 15.30 -17.40
C ASP A 145 -14.89 15.23 -17.14
N GLU A 146 -15.47 16.36 -16.76
CA GLU A 146 -16.90 16.47 -16.44
C GLU A 146 -17.79 16.20 -17.65
N LYS A 147 -17.35 16.63 -18.84
CA LYS A 147 -18.16 16.54 -20.05
C LYS A 147 -18.11 15.14 -20.65
N ALA A 148 -16.94 14.51 -20.61
CA ALA A 148 -16.76 13.14 -21.09
C ALA A 148 -17.17 12.09 -20.05
N GLU A 149 -17.44 12.49 -18.80
CA GLU A 149 -17.70 11.60 -17.65
C GLU A 149 -16.60 10.56 -17.45
N LYS A 150 -15.35 11.03 -17.50
CA LYS A 150 -14.15 10.18 -17.38
C LYS A 150 -13.23 10.63 -16.26
N LEU A 151 -12.57 9.66 -15.64
CA LEU A 151 -11.47 9.82 -14.70
C LEU A 151 -10.16 9.45 -15.40
N ALA A 152 -9.11 10.24 -15.19
CA ALA A 152 -7.75 9.83 -15.53
C ALA A 152 -7.19 8.95 -14.41
N THR A 153 -6.56 7.84 -14.75
CA THR A 153 -6.02 6.88 -13.79
C THR A 153 -4.55 6.61 -14.04
N LEU A 154 -3.80 6.32 -12.98
CA LEU A 154 -2.42 5.84 -13.02
C LEU A 154 -2.34 4.55 -12.19
N SER A 155 -2.09 3.42 -12.86
CA SER A 155 -1.96 2.12 -12.22
C SER A 155 -0.56 1.88 -11.67
N ILE A 156 -0.42 0.90 -10.77
CA ILE A 156 0.86 0.56 -10.13
C ILE A 156 1.98 0.15 -11.11
N THR A 157 1.61 -0.28 -12.32
CA THR A 157 2.53 -0.61 -13.42
C THR A 157 3.04 0.61 -14.18
N GLY A 158 2.50 1.80 -13.89
CA GLY A 158 2.81 3.04 -14.60
C GLY A 158 1.92 3.31 -15.81
N ALA A 159 0.91 2.49 -16.06
CA ALA A 159 -0.02 2.73 -17.16
C ALA A 159 -0.94 3.92 -16.82
N GLU A 160 -0.97 4.90 -17.73
CA GLU A 160 -1.91 6.01 -17.70
C GLU A 160 -3.11 5.68 -18.57
N GLU A 161 -4.29 5.64 -17.97
CA GLU A 161 -5.54 5.24 -18.63
C GLU A 161 -6.69 6.20 -18.30
N GLU A 162 -7.84 5.93 -18.90
CA GLU A 162 -9.10 6.60 -18.58
C GLU A 162 -10.15 5.57 -18.13
N MET A 163 -10.97 5.96 -17.16
CA MET A 163 -12.06 5.15 -16.61
C MET A 163 -13.36 5.94 -16.66
N ALA A 164 -14.45 5.36 -17.16
CA ALA A 164 -15.76 6.02 -17.13
C ALA A 164 -16.26 6.15 -15.68
N TYR A 165 -16.96 7.24 -15.35
CA TYR A 165 -17.54 7.47 -14.03
C TYR A 165 -18.42 6.30 -13.55
N ALA A 166 -19.14 5.67 -14.48
CA ALA A 166 -20.01 4.53 -14.19
C ALA A 166 -19.24 3.28 -13.75
N GLN A 167 -17.94 3.17 -14.07
CA GLN A 167 -17.10 2.02 -13.74
C GLN A 167 -16.47 2.12 -12.34
N LEU A 168 -16.49 3.29 -11.69
CA LEU A 168 -15.88 3.48 -10.37
C LEU A 168 -16.50 2.51 -9.34
N GLY A 169 -15.68 1.60 -8.81
CA GLY A 169 -16.08 0.53 -7.88
C GLY A 169 -16.87 -0.63 -8.50
N LYS A 170 -16.95 -0.73 -9.84
CA LYS A 170 -17.66 -1.78 -10.58
C LYS A 170 -16.77 -2.48 -11.61
N ARG A 171 -15.46 -2.56 -11.33
CA ARG A 171 -14.45 -3.17 -12.20
C ARG A 171 -14.33 -4.67 -11.90
N GLU A 172 -13.13 -5.24 -12.02
CA GLU A 172 -12.89 -6.66 -11.87
C GLU A 172 -13.29 -7.16 -10.48
N ILE A 173 -12.93 -6.40 -9.45
CA ILE A 173 -13.38 -6.60 -8.08
C ILE A 173 -14.39 -5.51 -7.74
N PRO A 174 -15.70 -5.84 -7.59
CA PRO A 174 -16.75 -4.86 -7.37
C PRO A 174 -16.76 -4.36 -5.91
N ILE A 175 -15.65 -3.79 -5.47
CA ILE A 175 -15.48 -3.02 -4.25
C ILE A 175 -15.22 -1.58 -4.64
N LEU A 176 -15.94 -0.65 -4.01
CA LEU A 176 -15.55 0.76 -4.04
C LEU A 176 -14.71 1.03 -2.79
N SER A 177 -13.50 1.52 -2.97
CA SER A 177 -12.70 2.06 -1.88
C SER A 177 -11.88 3.22 -2.41
N VAL A 178 -12.21 4.42 -1.93
CA VAL A 178 -11.57 5.66 -2.37
C VAL A 178 -11.15 6.45 -1.15
N LEU A 179 -9.88 6.86 -1.12
CA LEU A 179 -9.30 7.72 -0.09
C LEU A 179 -8.72 8.99 -0.73
N THR A 180 -9.00 10.14 -0.13
CA THR A 180 -8.41 11.42 -0.52
C THR A 180 -7.76 12.09 0.67
N ILE A 181 -6.57 12.66 0.49
CA ILE A 181 -5.91 13.45 1.53
C ILE A 181 -6.60 14.81 1.61
N THR A 182 -6.96 15.22 2.83
CA THR A 182 -7.68 16.47 3.10
C THR A 182 -6.87 17.45 3.94
N GLY A 183 -5.79 16.99 4.59
CA GLY A 183 -5.03 17.84 5.49
C GLY A 183 -4.03 17.07 6.34
N THR A 184 -3.57 17.76 7.38
CA THR A 184 -2.91 17.15 8.53
C THR A 184 -3.87 17.16 9.72
N THR A 185 -3.74 16.19 10.62
CA THR A 185 -4.55 16.11 11.85
C THR A 185 -4.11 17.10 12.94
N GLY A 186 -2.92 17.71 12.80
CA GLY A 186 -2.36 18.63 13.80
C GLY A 186 -1.80 17.94 15.06
N LYS A 187 -1.75 16.60 15.08
CA LYS A 187 -1.13 15.82 16.17
C LYS A 187 0.34 16.16 16.32
N ALA A 188 0.82 16.19 17.55
CA ALA A 188 2.24 16.34 17.83
C ALA A 188 3.02 15.10 17.35
N GLN A 189 4.30 15.28 17.00
CA GLN A 189 5.13 14.19 16.48
C GLN A 189 5.26 13.04 17.50
N GLU A 190 5.36 13.37 18.78
CA GLU A 190 5.45 12.41 19.88
C GLU A 190 4.16 11.58 20.00
N GLU A 191 3.00 12.21 19.78
CA GLU A 191 1.70 11.52 19.77
C GLU A 191 1.55 10.57 18.58
N ILE A 192 2.02 10.99 17.40
CA ILE A 192 2.06 10.15 16.20
C ILE A 192 2.93 8.93 16.48
N ILE A 193 4.18 9.12 16.95
CA ILE A 193 5.10 8.02 17.26
C ILE A 193 4.50 7.05 18.28
N ALA A 194 3.95 7.55 19.39
CA ALA A 194 3.35 6.69 20.41
C ALA A 194 2.15 5.91 19.87
N GLY A 195 1.29 6.56 19.08
CA GLY A 195 0.15 5.92 18.42
C GLY A 195 0.58 4.85 17.42
N SER A 196 1.60 5.15 16.61
CA SER A 196 2.18 4.22 15.65
C SER A 196 2.75 2.98 16.34
N LEU A 197 3.54 3.12 17.40
CA LEU A 197 4.12 1.95 18.10
C LEU A 197 3.04 1.03 18.69
N LYS A 198 1.97 1.61 19.25
CA LYS A 198 0.82 0.82 19.73
C LYS A 198 0.13 0.05 18.59
N LEU A 199 -0.08 0.72 17.46
CA LEU A 199 -0.69 0.11 16.27
C LEU A 199 0.19 -0.99 15.69
N VAL A 200 1.49 -0.73 15.57
CA VAL A 200 2.50 -1.67 15.10
C VAL A 200 2.55 -2.92 15.98
N LYS A 201 2.57 -2.77 17.30
CA LYS A 201 2.51 -3.89 18.23
C LYS A 201 1.26 -4.75 18.01
N ASN A 202 0.10 -4.11 17.82
CA ASN A 202 -1.14 -4.82 17.51
C ASN A 202 -1.03 -5.65 16.21
N HIS A 203 -0.49 -5.06 15.14
CA HIS A 203 -0.28 -5.77 13.86
C HIS A 203 0.68 -6.96 14.00
N LEU A 204 1.82 -6.77 14.67
CA LEU A 204 2.83 -7.81 14.85
C LEU A 204 2.31 -8.98 15.69
N LEU A 205 1.40 -8.72 16.63
CA LEU A 205 0.74 -9.73 17.46
C LEU A 205 -0.52 -10.34 16.81
N GLY A 206 -0.83 -9.97 15.56
CA GLY A 206 -1.97 -10.53 14.83
C GLY A 206 -3.33 -10.03 15.30
N GLY A 207 -3.41 -8.77 15.73
CA GLY A 207 -4.65 -8.14 16.18
C GLY A 207 -5.57 -7.66 15.05
N GLU A 208 -5.29 -8.00 13.80
CA GLU A 208 -6.16 -7.71 12.65
C GLU A 208 -7.09 -8.88 12.34
N TRP A 209 -8.20 -8.60 11.66
CA TRP A 209 -9.03 -9.67 11.11
C TRP A 209 -8.38 -10.27 9.85
N CYS A 210 -7.89 -11.51 9.97
CA CYS A 210 -7.38 -12.29 8.85
C CYS A 210 -7.41 -13.79 9.18
N GLU A 211 -7.77 -14.64 8.21
CA GLU A 211 -7.66 -16.10 8.36
C GLU A 211 -6.23 -16.62 8.11
N ASN A 212 -5.41 -15.82 7.43
CA ASN A 212 -4.01 -16.17 7.17
C ASN A 212 -3.16 -15.97 8.41
N ALA A 213 -2.01 -16.65 8.45
CA ALA A 213 -1.00 -16.35 9.45
C ALA A 213 -0.54 -14.89 9.29
N GLN A 214 -0.48 -14.15 10.40
CA GLN A 214 -0.28 -12.71 10.37
C GLN A 214 0.68 -12.22 11.44
N GLY A 215 1.30 -11.07 11.20
CA GLY A 215 2.37 -10.54 12.03
C GLY A 215 3.50 -11.56 12.17
N LEU A 216 3.96 -11.79 13.40
CA LEU A 216 5.03 -12.75 13.69
C LEU A 216 4.71 -14.19 13.25
N ALA A 217 3.42 -14.57 13.18
CA ALA A 217 3.01 -15.91 12.77
C ALA A 217 3.25 -16.19 11.28
N ALA A 218 3.48 -15.16 10.46
CA ALA A 218 3.77 -15.35 9.04
C ALA A 218 5.18 -15.94 8.79
N TYR A 219 6.17 -15.65 9.66
CA TYR A 219 7.53 -16.19 9.53
C TYR A 219 7.59 -17.72 9.43
N PRO A 220 7.02 -18.50 10.38
CA PRO A 220 7.09 -19.95 10.29
C PRO A 220 6.40 -20.52 9.05
N VAL A 221 5.35 -19.87 8.54
CA VAL A 221 4.69 -20.29 7.29
C VAL A 221 5.61 -20.08 6.09
N LEU A 222 6.23 -18.90 5.97
CA LEU A 222 7.16 -18.60 4.88
C LEU A 222 8.40 -19.50 4.95
N ILE A 223 8.99 -19.66 6.14
CA ILE A 223 10.16 -20.53 6.36
C ILE A 223 9.83 -21.99 5.99
N LYS A 224 8.64 -22.46 6.36
CA LYS A 224 8.18 -23.81 6.01
C LYS A 224 8.11 -24.00 4.50
N HIS A 225 7.49 -23.08 3.76
CA HIS A 225 7.41 -23.16 2.30
C HIS A 225 8.77 -23.02 1.61
N ILE A 226 9.70 -22.27 2.19
CA ILE A 226 11.03 -22.08 1.62
C ILE A 226 11.92 -23.30 1.90
N ALA A 227 12.03 -23.76 3.15
CA ALA A 227 13.03 -24.77 3.51
C ALA A 227 12.47 -26.17 3.76
N GLY A 228 11.20 -26.30 4.14
CA GLY A 228 10.55 -27.57 4.47
C GLY A 228 9.81 -28.18 3.28
N ASP A 229 8.75 -27.51 2.84
CA ASP A 229 7.77 -28.01 1.87
C ASP A 229 7.93 -27.28 0.53
N PHE A 230 9.17 -27.16 0.05
CA PHE A 230 9.45 -26.38 -1.16
C PHE A 230 8.75 -26.94 -2.40
N ASN A 231 7.88 -26.11 -2.99
CA ASN A 231 7.28 -26.34 -4.30
C ASN A 231 7.90 -25.38 -5.34
N PRO A 232 8.63 -25.89 -6.37
CA PRO A 232 9.16 -25.08 -7.45
C PRO A 232 8.11 -24.21 -8.18
N GLU A 233 6.86 -24.67 -8.27
CA GLU A 233 5.76 -23.95 -8.91
C GLU A 233 5.41 -22.66 -8.16
N LEU A 234 5.67 -22.60 -6.85
CA LEU A 234 5.44 -21.43 -6.00
C LEU A 234 6.68 -20.51 -5.89
N SER A 235 7.72 -20.76 -6.70
CA SER A 235 8.96 -19.97 -6.67
C SER A 235 8.71 -18.47 -6.86
N TRP A 236 7.83 -18.10 -7.79
CA TRP A 236 7.48 -16.69 -8.00
C TRP A 236 6.73 -16.10 -6.81
N ASN A 237 5.83 -16.86 -6.18
CA ASN A 237 5.12 -16.41 -4.99
C ASN A 237 6.10 -16.11 -3.85
N ILE A 238 7.09 -16.99 -3.62
CA ILE A 238 8.16 -16.72 -2.65
C ILE A 238 8.89 -15.41 -2.97
N GLU A 239 9.20 -15.13 -4.25
CA GLU A 239 9.78 -13.84 -4.67
C GLU A 239 8.93 -12.66 -4.24
N TYR A 240 7.63 -12.76 -4.52
CA TYR A 240 6.67 -11.71 -4.30
C TYR A 240 6.51 -11.38 -2.81
N TYR A 241 6.43 -12.40 -1.96
CA TYR A 241 6.38 -12.24 -0.51
C TYR A 241 7.66 -11.62 0.05
N LEU A 242 8.84 -12.14 -0.36
CA LEU A 242 10.13 -11.60 0.07
C LEU A 242 10.30 -10.14 -0.38
N GLY A 243 9.97 -9.84 -1.64
CA GLY A 243 10.10 -8.52 -2.23
C GLY A 243 9.19 -7.50 -1.57
N THR A 244 7.91 -7.84 -1.40
CA THR A 244 6.89 -6.97 -0.79
C THR A 244 7.30 -6.58 0.63
N TYR A 245 7.64 -7.56 1.46
CA TYR A 245 7.98 -7.28 2.86
C TYR A 245 9.35 -6.63 3.01
N ALA A 246 10.37 -7.00 2.23
CA ALA A 246 11.66 -6.32 2.26
C ALA A 246 11.52 -4.81 1.97
N ALA A 247 10.73 -4.43 0.96
CA ALA A 247 10.46 -3.03 0.65
C ALA A 247 9.76 -2.29 1.80
N LEU A 248 8.79 -2.94 2.45
CA LEU A 248 8.12 -2.37 3.63
C LEU A 248 9.06 -2.22 4.83
N LYS A 249 9.95 -3.19 5.09
CA LYS A 249 10.91 -3.11 6.20
C LYS A 249 11.91 -1.97 6.05
N TRP A 250 12.20 -1.53 4.82
CA TRP A 250 12.99 -0.32 4.58
C TRP A 250 12.31 0.92 5.21
N TYR A 251 11.01 1.10 4.95
CA TYR A 251 10.24 2.21 5.53
C TYR A 251 10.15 2.13 7.07
N ALA A 252 10.03 0.92 7.62
CA ALA A 252 10.03 0.73 9.07
C ALA A 252 11.37 1.17 9.69
N TRP A 253 12.50 0.71 9.14
CA TRP A 253 13.83 1.06 9.64
C TRP A 253 14.11 2.56 9.53
N THR A 254 13.91 3.16 8.36
CA THR A 254 14.26 4.57 8.15
C THR A 254 13.42 5.52 8.99
N TYR A 255 12.15 5.19 9.24
CA TYR A 255 11.30 5.92 10.17
C TYR A 255 11.84 5.87 11.60
N LEU A 256 12.14 4.66 12.11
CA LEU A 256 12.66 4.49 13.47
C LEU A 256 14.02 5.19 13.65
N GLU A 257 14.87 5.17 12.61
CA GLU A 257 16.15 5.87 12.58
C GLU A 257 15.96 7.39 12.58
N LYS A 258 15.09 7.91 11.71
CA LYS A 258 14.78 9.35 11.61
C LYS A 258 14.31 9.94 12.92
N TYR A 259 13.52 9.19 13.70
CA TYR A 259 12.97 9.63 14.98
C TYR A 259 13.78 9.16 16.20
N CYS A 260 15.03 8.74 15.99
CA CYS A 260 15.98 8.41 17.06
C CYS A 260 15.46 7.33 18.04
N LEU A 261 14.63 6.40 17.58
CA LEU A 261 14.21 5.24 18.36
C LEU A 261 15.31 4.16 18.32
N THR A 262 16.50 4.50 18.83
CA THR A 262 17.79 3.86 18.52
C THR A 262 17.75 2.33 18.59
N ARG A 263 17.27 1.75 19.69
CA ARG A 263 17.22 0.28 19.84
C ARG A 263 16.28 -0.39 18.84
N LEU A 264 15.12 0.22 18.58
CA LEU A 264 14.19 -0.27 17.56
C LEU A 264 14.79 -0.11 16.16
N ALA A 265 15.47 1.01 15.87
CA ALA A 265 16.13 1.25 14.60
C ALA A 265 17.23 0.22 14.31
N GLU A 266 18.05 -0.14 15.30
CA GLU A 266 19.09 -1.18 15.17
C GLU A 266 18.50 -2.56 14.84
N LEU A 267 17.41 -2.93 15.52
CA LEU A 267 16.68 -4.17 15.24
C LEU A 267 16.09 -4.14 13.82
N TYR A 268 15.39 -3.07 13.45
CA TYR A 268 14.75 -2.95 12.14
C TYR A 268 15.72 -2.82 10.98
N LYS A 269 16.92 -2.27 11.21
CA LYS A 269 18.01 -2.34 10.24
C LYS A 269 18.39 -3.79 9.96
N THR A 270 18.57 -4.58 11.01
CA THR A 270 18.89 -6.02 10.88
C THR A 270 17.77 -6.79 10.18
N ILE A 271 16.51 -6.48 10.52
CA ILE A 271 15.32 -7.07 9.87
C ILE A 271 15.34 -6.73 8.37
N TYR A 272 15.42 -5.44 8.01
CA TYR A 272 15.47 -4.99 6.62
C TYR A 272 16.60 -5.66 5.83
N GLU A 273 17.84 -5.62 6.34
CA GLU A 273 18.99 -6.23 5.67
C GLU A 273 18.81 -7.74 5.47
N SER A 274 18.18 -8.43 6.43
CA SER A 274 17.91 -9.86 6.34
C SER A 274 16.86 -10.18 5.27
N TRP A 275 15.76 -9.41 5.23
CA TRP A 275 14.72 -9.54 4.21
C TRP A 275 15.21 -9.18 2.81
N GLN A 276 15.95 -8.07 2.68
CA GLN A 276 16.53 -7.63 1.41
C GLN A 276 17.49 -8.68 0.86
N ARG A 277 18.39 -9.21 1.69
CA ARG A 277 19.31 -10.27 1.28
C ARG A 277 18.60 -11.58 0.96
N ALA A 278 17.52 -11.92 1.66
CA ALA A 278 16.70 -13.09 1.37
C ALA A 278 16.07 -12.98 -0.03
N PHE A 279 15.51 -11.81 -0.35
CA PHE A 279 14.98 -11.49 -1.68
C PHE A 279 16.08 -11.58 -2.76
N GLU A 280 17.24 -10.96 -2.54
CA GLU A 280 18.36 -10.99 -3.48
C GLU A 280 18.87 -12.41 -3.74
N LEU A 281 19.04 -13.23 -2.69
CA LEU A 281 19.41 -14.64 -2.84
C LEU A 281 18.38 -15.40 -3.67
N LYS A 282 17.08 -15.19 -3.41
CA LYS A 282 16.03 -15.80 -4.21
C LYS A 282 16.15 -15.43 -5.69
N LYS A 283 16.43 -14.16 -6.00
CA LYS A 283 16.56 -13.65 -7.38
C LYS A 283 17.79 -14.16 -8.12
N THR A 284 18.89 -14.37 -7.40
CA THR A 284 20.22 -14.55 -8.01
C THR A 284 20.76 -15.97 -7.90
N THR A 285 20.11 -16.84 -7.11
CA THR A 285 20.55 -18.22 -6.90
C THR A 285 19.47 -19.22 -7.31
N ASP A 286 19.90 -20.44 -7.63
CA ASP A 286 18.96 -21.53 -7.89
C ASP A 286 18.37 -22.04 -6.58
N ILE A 287 17.11 -21.69 -6.32
CA ILE A 287 16.39 -22.13 -5.13
C ILE A 287 15.95 -23.61 -5.22
N SER A 288 16.19 -24.33 -6.31
CA SER A 288 16.08 -25.81 -6.33
C SER A 288 17.16 -26.47 -5.45
N VAL A 289 18.25 -25.76 -5.17
CA VAL A 289 19.33 -26.21 -4.28
C VAL A 289 18.95 -25.97 -2.82
N ALA A 290 18.88 -27.05 -2.03
CA ALA A 290 18.50 -26.99 -0.62
C ALA A 290 19.40 -26.10 0.24
N GLY A 291 20.68 -25.96 -0.11
CA GLY A 291 21.61 -25.03 0.57
C GLY A 291 21.16 -23.58 0.46
N ASN A 292 20.72 -23.13 -0.73
CA ASN A 292 20.27 -21.77 -0.95
C ASN A 292 18.96 -21.49 -0.19
N ARG A 293 18.03 -22.44 -0.19
CA ARG A 293 16.78 -22.33 0.58
C ARG A 293 17.02 -22.23 2.09
N ARG A 294 17.95 -23.03 2.63
CA ARG A 294 18.36 -22.93 4.04
C ARG A 294 18.94 -21.57 4.39
N ALA A 295 19.80 -21.01 3.52
CA ALA A 295 20.35 -19.68 3.72
C ALA A 295 19.27 -18.58 3.76
N ILE A 296 18.26 -18.67 2.88
CA ILE A 296 17.09 -17.76 2.90
C ILE A 296 16.31 -17.93 4.21
N ALA A 297 16.03 -19.16 4.62
CA ALA A 297 15.31 -19.43 5.87
C ALA A 297 16.05 -18.94 7.13
N GLU A 298 17.38 -19.06 7.17
CA GLU A 298 18.21 -18.52 8.26
C GLU A 298 18.13 -16.99 8.37
N LEU A 299 18.08 -16.29 7.23
CA LEU A 299 17.88 -14.83 7.21
C LEU A 299 16.49 -14.46 7.76
N LEU A 300 15.44 -15.18 7.34
CA LEU A 300 14.09 -14.95 7.87
C LEU A 300 14.00 -15.28 9.36
N LYS A 301 14.71 -16.31 9.82
CA LYS A 301 14.75 -16.66 11.25
C LYS A 301 15.43 -15.57 12.07
N LYS A 302 16.54 -15.02 11.57
CA LYS A 302 17.20 -13.86 12.19
C LYS A 302 16.29 -12.64 12.26
N ALA A 303 15.57 -12.35 11.18
CA ALA A 303 14.59 -11.27 11.15
C ALA A 303 13.44 -11.50 12.15
N GLU A 304 12.91 -12.72 12.24
CA GLU A 304 11.87 -13.12 13.20
C GLU A 304 12.33 -12.86 14.64
N ASP A 305 13.53 -13.28 15.01
CA ASP A 305 14.06 -13.12 16.36
C ASP A 305 14.27 -11.63 16.71
N CYS A 306 14.73 -10.81 15.75
CA CYS A 306 14.81 -9.36 15.91
C CYS A 306 13.42 -8.70 16.04
N GLU A 307 12.42 -9.14 15.27
CA GLU A 307 11.08 -8.56 15.31
C GLU A 307 10.33 -8.94 16.60
N LYS A 308 10.57 -10.14 17.14
CA LYS A 308 10.16 -10.53 18.50
C LYS A 308 10.78 -9.62 19.57
N ALA A 309 12.09 -9.39 19.49
CA ALA A 309 12.77 -8.48 20.42
C ALA A 309 12.23 -7.04 20.31
N ALA A 310 11.85 -6.60 19.10
CA ALA A 310 11.28 -5.29 18.89
C ALA A 310 9.88 -5.15 19.53
N VAL A 311 9.04 -6.19 19.49
CA VAL A 311 7.72 -6.20 20.15
C VAL A 311 7.83 -6.02 21.66
N GLU A 312 8.87 -6.55 22.30
CA GLU A 312 9.11 -6.36 23.74
C GLU A 312 9.51 -4.92 24.10
N LEU A 313 9.96 -4.12 23.12
CA LEU A 313 10.32 -2.71 23.31
C LEU A 313 9.17 -1.74 23.01
N MET A 314 8.08 -2.21 22.42
CA MET A 314 6.88 -1.43 22.07
C MET A 314 5.80 -1.57 23.14
#